data_AF-A0A4S1ZG96-F1
#
_entry.id   AF-A0A4S1ZG96-F1
#
_cell.length_a   1.000
_cell.length_b   1.000
_cell.length_c   1.000
_cell.angle_alpha   90.00
_cell.angle_beta   90.00
_cell.angle_gamma   90.00
#
_symmetry.space_group_name_H-M   'P 1'
#
loop_
_entity.id
_entity.type
_entity.pdbx_description
1 polymer ?
#
loop_
_entity_poly.entity_id
_entity_poly.type
_entity_poly.pdbx_seq_one_letter_code
_entity_poly.pdbx_strand_id
1 'polypeptide(L)'
;MLRATTESPGFLEVGTGGFFKEQDPNVAVEELQEKWVDGSHVMYIGKTGGKEGKATLKSRLKQYFGFGAGKAVGHRGGRYIWQLSDSRSLVVCWKILHDEEPRDVEARMIQDFKREHNGQRPFANLQE
;
A
#
# COMPACT_ATOMS: atom_id res chain seq x y z
N MET A 1 -0.92 -5.50 3.14
CA MET A 1 -2.24 -5.73 2.50
C MET A 1 -2.09 -6.86 1.53
N LEU A 2 -2.95 -7.87 1.64
CA LEU A 2 -3.00 -9.00 0.72
C LEU A 2 -4.31 -8.97 -0.07
N ARG A 3 -4.27 -9.49 -1.30
CA ARG A 3 -5.45 -9.77 -2.12
C ARG A 3 -5.66 -11.27 -2.19
N ALA A 4 -6.89 -11.75 -2.01
CA ALA A 4 -7.18 -13.18 -1.92
C ALA A 4 -6.97 -13.95 -3.24
N THR A 5 -7.04 -13.25 -4.37
CA THR A 5 -6.79 -13.79 -5.72
C THR A 5 -5.60 -13.08 -6.36
N THR A 6 -4.92 -13.78 -7.27
CA THR A 6 -3.81 -13.27 -8.09
C THR A 6 -4.23 -12.88 -9.51
N GLU A 7 -5.51 -13.01 -9.85
CA GLU A 7 -6.05 -12.62 -11.16
C GLU A 7 -5.90 -11.12 -11.39
N SER A 8 -5.84 -10.67 -12.64
CA SER A 8 -5.80 -9.24 -12.94
C SER A 8 -6.99 -8.51 -12.31
N PRO A 9 -6.78 -7.43 -11.55
CA PRO A 9 -7.86 -6.66 -10.95
C PRO A 9 -8.51 -5.73 -11.98
N GLY A 10 -9.69 -5.21 -11.62
CA GLY A 10 -10.24 -4.03 -12.29
C GLY A 10 -9.64 -2.76 -11.70
N PHE A 11 -9.28 -1.81 -12.54
CA PHE A 11 -8.83 -0.48 -12.14
C PHE A 11 -9.91 0.57 -12.34
N LEU A 12 -9.99 1.54 -11.43
CA LEU A 12 -10.90 2.67 -11.48
C LEU A 12 -10.16 3.93 -11.96
N GLU A 13 -10.72 4.67 -12.91
CA GLU A 13 -10.23 6.00 -13.28
C GLU A 13 -10.25 6.96 -12.09
N VAL A 14 -11.33 6.89 -11.29
CA VAL A 14 -11.48 7.65 -10.05
C VAL A 14 -11.66 6.68 -8.89
N GLY A 15 -10.62 6.60 -8.05
CA GLY A 15 -10.61 5.81 -6.83
C GLY A 15 -11.20 6.54 -5.62
N THR A 16 -11.11 5.90 -4.46
CA THR A 16 -11.69 6.41 -3.20
C THR A 16 -10.70 7.20 -2.33
N GLY A 17 -9.49 7.43 -2.82
CA GLY A 17 -8.44 8.16 -2.09
C GLY A 17 -8.87 9.58 -1.73
N GLY A 18 -8.38 10.09 -0.60
CA GLY A 18 -8.68 11.44 -0.13
C GLY A 18 -7.78 12.51 -0.73
N PHE A 19 -8.36 13.67 -1.04
CA PHE A 19 -7.65 14.86 -1.49
C PHE A 19 -7.02 15.56 -0.29
N PHE A 20 -5.79 15.21 0.05
CA PHE A 20 -5.03 15.87 1.11
C PHE A 20 -4.20 17.01 0.53
N LYS A 21 -4.39 18.23 1.05
CA LYS A 21 -3.76 19.46 0.53
C LYS A 21 -4.02 19.67 -0.97
N GLU A 22 -5.26 19.41 -1.40
CA GLU A 22 -5.72 19.59 -2.79
C GLU A 22 -5.01 18.72 -3.83
N GLN A 23 -4.19 17.76 -3.41
CA GLN A 23 -3.48 16.88 -4.34
C GLN A 23 -4.35 15.67 -4.71
N ASP A 24 -4.59 15.49 -6.00
CA ASP A 24 -5.32 14.34 -6.54
C ASP A 24 -4.61 13.03 -6.20
N PRO A 25 -5.29 12.08 -5.51
CA PRO A 25 -4.71 10.80 -5.15
C PRO A 25 -4.75 9.77 -6.28
N ASN A 26 -5.41 10.05 -7.39
CA ASN A 26 -5.54 9.14 -8.54
C ASN A 26 -4.33 9.24 -9.48
N VAL A 27 -4.19 8.24 -10.35
CA VAL A 27 -3.31 8.22 -11.52
C VAL A 27 -4.06 7.63 -12.72
N ALA A 28 -3.46 7.73 -13.90
CA ALA A 28 -3.96 7.08 -15.10
C ALA A 28 -4.05 5.55 -14.90
N VAL A 29 -5.01 4.90 -15.56
CA VAL A 29 -5.18 3.44 -15.47
C VAL A 29 -3.95 2.72 -16.02
N GLU A 30 -3.31 3.28 -17.04
CA GLU A 30 -2.09 2.77 -17.66
C GLU A 30 -0.95 2.70 -16.63
N GLU A 31 -0.83 3.71 -15.76
CA GLU A 31 0.17 3.69 -14.69
C GLU A 31 -0.12 2.57 -13.69
N LEU A 32 -1.38 2.29 -13.37
CA LEU A 32 -1.74 1.17 -12.50
C LEU A 32 -1.42 -0.17 -13.16
N GLN A 33 -1.70 -0.31 -14.46
CA GLN A 33 -1.38 -1.51 -15.23
C GLN A 33 0.14 -1.76 -15.26
N GLU A 34 0.95 -0.73 -15.46
CA GLU A 34 2.42 -0.84 -15.42
C GLU A 34 2.97 -1.24 -14.05
N LYS A 35 2.29 -0.86 -12.96
CA LYS A 35 2.68 -1.22 -11.59
C LYS A 35 2.13 -2.57 -11.14
N TRP A 36 1.22 -3.17 -11.89
CA TRP A 36 0.66 -4.48 -11.56
C TRP A 36 1.75 -5.56 -11.61
N VAL A 37 1.67 -6.51 -10.67
CA VAL A 37 2.60 -7.64 -10.57
C VAL A 37 1.79 -8.92 -10.65
N ASP A 38 1.86 -9.60 -11.79
CA ASP A 38 1.13 -10.84 -12.02
C ASP A 38 1.52 -11.93 -11.01
N GLY A 39 0.53 -12.71 -10.58
CA GLY A 39 0.75 -13.82 -9.66
C GLY A 39 1.00 -13.41 -8.20
N SER A 40 1.01 -12.11 -7.88
CA SER A 40 1.26 -11.64 -6.51
C SER A 40 -0.03 -11.48 -5.70
N HIS A 41 -0.05 -12.06 -4.50
CA HIS A 41 -1.04 -11.71 -3.48
C HIS A 41 -0.70 -10.43 -2.70
N VAL A 42 0.57 -10.00 -2.72
CA VAL A 42 1.07 -8.90 -1.88
C VAL A 42 0.86 -7.58 -2.60
N MET A 43 -0.08 -6.77 -2.10
CA MET A 43 -0.44 -5.49 -2.71
C MET A 43 0.36 -4.32 -2.13
N TYR A 44 0.66 -4.37 -0.83
CA TYR A 44 1.34 -3.28 -0.13
C TYR A 44 1.99 -3.78 1.17
N ILE A 45 3.23 -3.35 1.38
CA ILE A 45 3.98 -3.54 2.62
C ILE A 45 4.22 -2.15 3.22
N GLY A 46 3.88 -1.99 4.49
CA GLY A 46 4.05 -0.73 5.20
C GLY A 46 4.53 -0.96 6.63
N LYS A 47 5.17 0.05 7.22
CA LYS A 47 5.60 0.02 8.63
C LYS A 47 5.02 1.11 9.50
N THR A 48 5.16 0.90 10.81
CA THR A 48 4.80 1.86 11.86
C THR A 48 5.70 1.61 13.09
N GLY A 49 5.75 2.56 14.03
CA GLY A 49 6.66 2.50 15.18
C GLY A 49 8.14 2.71 14.81
N GLY A 50 9.03 2.07 15.56
CA GLY A 50 10.49 2.22 15.50
C GLY A 50 11.02 3.28 16.46
N LYS A 51 12.34 3.38 16.61
CA LYS A 51 12.99 4.29 17.57
C LYS A 51 12.55 5.75 17.44
N GLU A 52 12.30 6.21 16.22
CA GLU A 52 11.93 7.61 15.92
C GLU A 52 10.41 7.80 15.76
N GLY A 53 9.62 6.73 15.76
CA GLY A 53 8.21 6.74 15.37
C GLY A 53 7.24 6.58 16.54
N LYS A 54 6.45 7.62 16.84
CA LYS A 54 5.35 7.53 17.83
C LYS A 54 4.07 6.87 17.29
N ALA A 55 4.00 6.60 15.99
CA ALA A 55 2.81 6.02 15.37
C ALA A 55 2.65 4.54 15.78
N THR A 56 1.45 4.16 16.21
CA THR A 56 1.08 2.77 16.46
C THR A 56 0.48 2.13 15.20
N LEU A 57 0.28 0.81 15.21
CA LEU A 57 -0.48 0.13 14.15
C LEU A 57 -1.89 0.71 14.03
N LYS A 58 -2.59 0.88 15.16
CA LYS A 58 -3.95 1.44 15.19
C LYS A 58 -4.01 2.85 14.59
N SER A 59 -3.09 3.75 14.96
CA SER A 59 -3.10 5.12 14.42
C SER A 59 -2.76 5.15 12.93
N ARG A 60 -1.82 4.30 12.49
CA ARG A 60 -1.42 4.19 11.08
C ARG A 60 -2.55 3.63 10.22
N LEU A 61 -3.24 2.58 10.67
CA LEU A 61 -4.41 2.03 9.97
C LEU A 61 -5.56 3.04 9.93
N LYS A 62 -5.84 3.75 11.03
CA LYS A 62 -6.87 4.82 11.04
C LYS A 62 -6.59 5.89 9.98
N GLN A 63 -5.34 6.30 9.81
CA GLN A 63 -4.95 7.25 8.77
C GLN A 63 -5.09 6.64 7.37
N TYR A 64 -4.61 5.41 7.17
CA TYR A 64 -4.63 4.74 5.87
C TYR A 64 -6.06 4.53 5.36
N PHE A 65 -6.93 3.97 6.20
CA PHE A 65 -8.35 3.79 5.87
C PHE A 65 -9.12 5.10 5.83
N GLY A 66 -8.73 6.09 6.63
CA GLY A 66 -9.28 7.45 6.52
C GLY A 66 -9.02 8.03 5.13
N PHE A 67 -7.79 7.91 4.64
CA PHE A 67 -7.42 8.32 3.28
C PHE A 67 -8.22 7.54 2.23
N GLY A 68 -8.29 6.22 2.35
CA GLY A 68 -9.08 5.38 1.44
C GLY A 68 -10.58 5.60 1.47
N ALA A 69 -11.10 6.30 2.49
CA ALA A 69 -12.50 6.71 2.60
C ALA A 69 -12.71 8.19 2.20
N GLY A 70 -11.80 8.76 1.40
CA GLY A 70 -11.90 10.11 0.88
C GLY A 70 -11.52 11.23 1.86
N LYS A 71 -11.06 10.92 3.09
CA LYS A 71 -10.71 11.97 4.06
C LYS A 71 -9.41 12.67 3.66
N ALA A 72 -9.36 13.99 3.84
CA ALA A 72 -8.16 14.80 3.68
C ALA A 72 -7.15 14.54 4.82
N VAL A 73 -6.47 13.39 4.79
CA VAL A 73 -5.44 13.00 5.76
C VAL A 73 -4.12 12.70 5.06
N GLY A 74 -3.00 13.07 5.70
CA GLY A 74 -1.66 12.84 5.14
C GLY A 74 -1.27 11.37 5.15
N HIS A 75 -1.68 10.62 4.12
CA HIS A 75 -1.25 9.24 3.90
C HIS A 75 -1.26 8.87 2.41
N ARG A 76 -0.24 9.29 1.68
CA ARG A 76 -0.11 9.01 0.23
C ARG A 76 0.54 7.66 -0.09
N GLY A 77 1.34 7.10 0.81
CA GLY A 77 1.91 5.76 0.63
C GLY A 77 0.80 4.73 0.48
N GLY A 78 0.90 3.84 -0.51
CA GLY A 78 -0.14 2.84 -0.74
C GLY A 78 -1.40 3.35 -1.45
N ARG A 79 -1.40 4.57 -2.02
CA ARG A 79 -2.62 5.17 -2.60
C ARG A 79 -3.24 4.39 -3.78
N TYR A 80 -2.43 3.67 -4.56
CA TYR A 80 -2.93 2.89 -5.71
C TYR A 80 -3.92 1.80 -5.32
N ILE A 81 -3.88 1.32 -4.07
CA ILE A 81 -4.91 0.40 -3.55
C ILE A 81 -6.31 0.97 -3.73
N TRP A 82 -6.49 2.28 -3.61
CA TRP A 82 -7.80 2.91 -3.65
C TRP A 82 -8.36 3.09 -5.07
N GLN A 83 -7.59 2.75 -6.11
CA GLN A 83 -8.06 2.61 -7.49
C GLN A 83 -8.28 1.14 -7.90
N LEU A 84 -8.19 0.18 -6.99
CA LEU A 84 -8.66 -1.19 -7.22
C LEU A 84 -10.18 -1.26 -7.03
N SER A 85 -10.89 -1.85 -8.00
CA SER A 85 -12.34 -2.03 -7.94
C SER A 85 -12.79 -2.89 -6.75
N ASP A 86 -11.92 -3.78 -6.29
CA ASP A 86 -12.11 -4.69 -5.17
C ASP A 86 -11.29 -4.32 -3.93
N SER A 87 -10.85 -3.07 -3.81
CA SER A 87 -10.03 -2.57 -2.69
C SER A 87 -10.61 -2.88 -1.30
N ARG A 88 -11.94 -2.97 -1.16
CA ARG A 88 -12.64 -3.32 0.09
C ARG A 88 -12.48 -4.78 0.51
N SER A 89 -12.12 -5.66 -0.42
CA SER A 89 -11.93 -7.09 -0.18
C SER A 89 -10.49 -7.44 0.22
N LEU A 90 -9.59 -6.44 0.27
CA LEU A 90 -8.21 -6.64 0.67
C LEU A 90 -8.09 -6.97 2.16
N VAL A 91 -7.16 -7.84 2.49
CA VAL A 91 -6.91 -8.32 3.84
C VAL A 91 -5.74 -7.56 4.46
N VAL A 92 -5.93 -7.03 5.66
CA VAL A 92 -4.84 -6.49 6.47
C VAL A 92 -4.19 -7.64 7.25
N CYS A 93 -2.89 -7.79 7.05
CA CYS A 93 -2.04 -8.63 7.87
C CYS A 93 -1.01 -7.76 8.58
N TRP A 94 -0.57 -8.17 9.77
CA TRP A 94 0.48 -7.49 10.50
C TRP A 94 1.43 -8.49 11.16
N LYS A 95 2.69 -8.09 11.30
CA LYS A 95 3.73 -8.81 12.04
C LYS A 95 4.17 -7.93 13.19
N ILE A 96 4.14 -8.44 14.42
CA ILE A 96 4.66 -7.74 15.59
C ILE A 96 6.19 -7.90 15.61
N LEU A 97 6.89 -6.82 15.86
CA LEU A 97 8.35 -6.78 15.99
C LEU A 97 8.69 -6.32 17.41
N HIS A 98 9.61 -7.02 18.06
CA HIS A 98 10.06 -6.72 19.42
C HIS A 98 11.46 -6.08 19.40
N ASP A 99 12.40 -6.68 18.65
CA ASP A 99 13.82 -6.32 18.72
C ASP A 99 14.40 -5.78 17.39
N GLU A 100 13.60 -5.77 16.31
CA GLU A 100 14.03 -5.30 14.99
C GLU A 100 13.45 -3.92 14.66
N GLU A 101 14.23 -3.07 13.99
CA GLU A 101 13.72 -1.79 13.48
C GLU A 101 12.69 -2.02 12.36
N PRO A 102 11.45 -1.51 12.48
CA PRO A 102 10.42 -1.71 11.46
C PRO A 102 10.81 -1.20 10.07
N ARG A 103 11.66 -0.18 9.99
CA ARG A 103 12.19 0.34 8.71
C ARG A 103 13.07 -0.69 8.01
N ASP A 104 13.94 -1.37 8.75
CA ASP A 104 14.87 -2.34 8.20
C ASP A 104 14.13 -3.61 7.77
N VAL A 105 13.14 -4.04 8.57
CA VAL A 105 12.28 -5.18 8.22
C VAL A 105 11.43 -4.89 6.98
N GLU A 106 10.81 -3.70 6.89
CA GLU A 106 10.05 -3.29 5.69
C GLU A 106 10.95 -3.26 4.46
N ALA A 107 12.14 -2.65 4.56
CA ALA A 107 13.09 -2.59 3.46
C ALA A 107 13.48 -4.00 2.99
N ARG A 108 13.79 -4.91 3.93
CA ARG A 108 14.13 -6.30 3.62
C ARG A 108 12.98 -7.03 2.93
N MET A 109 11.75 -6.94 3.45
CA MET A 109 10.58 -7.58 2.84
C MET A 109 10.30 -7.04 1.42
N ILE A 110 10.49 -5.75 1.18
CA ILE A 110 10.35 -5.18 -0.16
C ILE A 110 11.49 -5.66 -1.08
N GLN A 111 12.72 -5.78 -0.60
CA GLN A 111 13.82 -6.33 -1.40
C GLN A 111 13.62 -7.81 -1.72
N ASP A 112 13.11 -8.59 -0.78
CA ASP A 112 12.76 -9.99 -1.00
C ASP A 112 11.69 -10.13 -2.07
N PHE A 113 10.62 -9.31 -1.97
CA PHE A 113 9.59 -9.24 -3.01
C PHE A 113 10.18 -8.90 -4.38
N LYS A 114 11.05 -7.88 -4.46
CA LYS A 114 11.71 -7.51 -5.71
C LYS A 114 12.53 -8.65 -6.31
N ARG A 115 13.23 -9.42 -5.49
CA ARG A 115 14.04 -10.55 -5.94
C ARG A 115 13.16 -11.66 -6.55
N GLU A 116 11.96 -11.85 -6.01
CA GLU A 116 10.99 -12.85 -6.48
C GLU A 116 10.19 -12.37 -7.71
N HIS A 117 10.06 -11.05 -7.92
CA HIS A 117 9.21 -10.46 -8.96
C HIS A 117 9.99 -9.55 -9.91
N ASN A 118 11.13 -10.01 -10.44
CA ASN A 118 11.89 -9.33 -11.51
C ASN A 118 12.22 -7.85 -11.24
N GLY A 119 12.48 -7.50 -9.97
CA GLY A 119 12.79 -6.14 -9.53
C GLY A 119 11.57 -5.25 -9.26
N GLN A 120 10.35 -5.71 -9.53
CA GLN A 120 9.11 -4.98 -9.27
C GLN A 120 8.83 -4.89 -7.76
N ARG A 121 8.16 -3.81 -7.34
CA ARG A 121 7.69 -3.62 -5.96
C ARG A 121 6.26 -4.17 -5.82
N PRO A 122 5.76 -4.43 -4.60
CA PRO A 122 4.33 -4.67 -4.42
C PRO A 122 3.53 -3.52 -5.03
N PHE A 123 2.39 -3.83 -5.65
CA PHE A 123 1.60 -2.93 -6.51
C PHE A 123 1.51 -1.47 -6.01
N ALA A 124 1.18 -1.26 -4.73
CA ALA A 124 0.99 0.08 -4.17
C ALA A 124 2.20 0.64 -3.39
N ASN A 125 3.34 -0.06 -3.39
CA ASN A 125 4.60 0.48 -2.87
C ASN A 125 5.27 1.37 -3.94
N LEU A 126 5.16 2.68 -3.75
CA LEU A 126 5.70 3.69 -4.66
C LEU A 126 7.24 3.68 -4.67
N GLN A 127 7.83 4.11 -5.78
CA GLN A 127 9.26 4.44 -5.82
C GLN A 127 9.41 5.82 -5.16
N GLU A 128 10.13 5.89 -4.04
CA GLU A 128 10.61 7.16 -3.48
C GLU A 128 11.79 7.68 -4.30
#